data_AF-A0A950GCK6-F1
#
_entry.id   AF-A0A950GCK6-F1
#
_cell.length_a   1.000
_cell.length_b   1.000
_cell.length_c   1.000
_cell.angle_alpha   90.00
_cell.angle_beta   90.00
_cell.angle_gamma   90.00
#
_symmetry.space_group_name_H-M   'P 1'
#
loop_
_entity.id
_entity.type
_entity.pdbx_description
1 polymer ?
#
loop_
_entity_poly.entity_id
_entity_poly.type
_entity_poly.pdbx_seq_one_letter_code
_entity_poly.pdbx_strand_id
1 'polypeptide(L)'
;MDVPTYSPREIVSELDRFIVGQDDAKRAVAIALRNRWRRQRVPEAMREEVIPKNILMIGPTGCGKTEIARRLAKLAQAPFLKVEATKFTEVGYVGRDVDSIMRDLVDVSLNMLRENSRREVQAKAELAAEERLITALVGEGASADTRSKFRRMLRNGEFEQKEIDIAVSEPSGGLPIGQLDIPGMPPGQVINLGEMMKGMFGRPAQQRRMTVEAARRALEREEADRLLDNDRLTKDAVAHAENNGIVFIDEIDKICARTTEGGFRGGDVSREGVQRDLLPLIEGTTVNTKYGTVKTDHVLFIASGAFHLAKPADLLPELQGRLPIRVELA
;
A
#
# COMPACT_ATOMS: atom_id res chain seq x y z
N MET A 1 -2.45 4.63 16.08
CA MET A 1 -2.37 3.16 16.21
C MET A 1 -1.12 2.83 17.00
N ASP A 2 -1.28 2.17 18.14
CA ASP A 2 -0.12 1.68 18.90
C ASP A 2 0.61 0.62 18.09
N VAL A 3 1.90 0.84 17.81
CA VAL A 3 2.73 -0.18 17.16
C VAL A 3 2.74 -1.40 18.08
N PRO A 4 2.38 -2.59 17.60
CA PRO A 4 2.38 -3.80 18.42
C PRO A 4 3.73 -3.97 19.12
N THR A 5 3.71 -4.03 20.45
CA THR A 5 4.94 -4.11 21.24
C THR A 5 5.37 -5.56 21.37
N TYR A 6 5.97 -6.09 20.30
CA TYR A 6 6.58 -7.41 20.32
C TYR A 6 8.06 -7.33 20.69
N SER A 7 8.52 -8.27 21.50
CA SER A 7 9.94 -8.60 21.66
C SER A 7 10.46 -9.30 20.41
N PRO A 8 11.78 -9.29 20.16
CA PRO A 8 12.35 -10.03 19.04
C PRO A 8 11.99 -11.52 19.03
N ARG A 9 11.87 -12.14 20.21
CA ARG A 9 11.49 -13.56 20.34
C ARG A 9 10.03 -13.81 19.93
N GLU A 10 9.12 -12.92 20.33
CA GLU A 10 7.71 -13.00 19.91
C GLU A 10 7.55 -12.78 18.41
N ILE A 11 8.30 -11.85 17.82
CA ILE A 11 8.31 -11.64 16.36
C ILE A 11 8.75 -12.91 15.64
N VAL A 12 9.87 -13.52 16.07
CA VAL A 12 10.35 -14.77 15.48
C VAL A 12 9.29 -15.88 15.62
N SER A 13 8.71 -16.03 16.81
CA SER A 13 7.66 -17.03 17.05
C SER A 13 6.42 -16.84 16.18
N GLU A 14 6.02 -15.59 15.89
CA GLU A 14 4.91 -15.33 14.97
C GLU A 14 5.30 -15.62 13.51
N LEU A 15 6.55 -15.36 13.12
CA LEU A 15 7.07 -15.71 11.80
C LEU A 15 7.19 -17.24 11.62
N ASP A 16 7.51 -17.99 12.66
CA ASP A 16 7.62 -19.46 12.64
C ASP A 16 6.31 -20.15 12.23
N ARG A 17 5.16 -19.50 12.47
CA ARG A 17 3.85 -20.03 12.07
C ARG A 17 3.62 -20.06 10.56
N PHE A 18 4.40 -19.29 9.80
CA PHE A 18 4.21 -19.13 8.35
C PHE A 18 5.46 -19.46 7.54
N ILE A 19 6.66 -19.31 8.12
CA ILE A 19 7.94 -19.57 7.46
C ILE A 19 8.64 -20.71 8.20
N VAL A 20 9.00 -21.77 7.47
CA VAL A 20 9.77 -22.89 8.01
C VAL A 20 11.26 -22.58 7.87
N GLY A 21 12.05 -22.77 8.94
CA GLY A 21 13.49 -22.47 8.95
C GLY A 21 13.81 -20.98 8.80
N GLN A 22 14.93 -20.62 8.16
CA GLN A 22 15.38 -19.24 7.96
C GLN A 22 15.55 -18.42 9.25
N ASP A 23 16.02 -19.06 10.32
CA ASP A 23 16.06 -18.46 11.66
C ASP A 23 16.88 -17.17 11.73
N ASP A 24 17.98 -17.10 10.98
CA ASP A 24 18.81 -15.90 10.93
C ASP A 24 18.09 -14.74 10.24
N ALA A 25 17.37 -15.01 9.16
CA ALA A 25 16.56 -14.00 8.48
C ALA A 25 15.41 -13.51 9.35
N LYS A 26 14.73 -14.41 10.07
CA LYS A 26 13.70 -14.06 11.06
C LYS A 26 14.27 -13.20 12.18
N ARG A 27 15.43 -13.55 12.74
CA ARG A 27 16.11 -12.76 13.77
C ARG A 27 16.50 -11.37 13.26
N ALA A 28 17.05 -11.28 12.05
CA ALA A 28 17.44 -10.02 11.43
C ALA A 28 16.24 -9.06 11.30
N VAL A 29 15.12 -9.52 10.75
CA VAL A 29 13.91 -8.69 10.61
C VAL A 29 13.26 -8.36 11.95
N ALA A 30 13.31 -9.27 12.92
CA ALA A 30 12.80 -9.03 14.28
C ALA A 30 13.58 -7.93 15.00
N ILE A 31 14.91 -7.90 14.85
CA ILE A 31 15.76 -6.84 15.38
C ILE A 31 15.45 -5.51 14.70
N ALA A 32 15.30 -5.48 13.38
CA ALA A 32 14.97 -4.26 12.64
C ALA A 32 13.63 -3.66 13.11
N LEU A 33 12.58 -4.49 13.23
CA LEU A 33 11.29 -4.06 13.75
C LEU A 33 11.36 -3.60 15.21
N ARG A 34 12.12 -4.31 16.06
CA ARG A 34 12.31 -3.90 17.45
C ARG A 34 13.06 -2.56 17.57
N ASN A 35 14.04 -2.31 16.71
CA ASN A 35 14.77 -1.05 16.69
C ASN A 35 13.86 0.13 16.32
N ARG A 36 12.86 -0.07 15.45
CA ARG A 36 11.83 0.94 15.20
C ARG A 36 11.03 1.28 16.45
N TRP A 37 10.59 0.29 17.22
CA TRP A 37 9.91 0.54 18.51
C TRP A 37 10.83 1.27 19.49
N ARG A 38 12.12 0.89 19.55
CA ARG A 38 13.13 1.57 20.40
C ARG A 38 13.31 3.03 19.99
N ARG A 39 13.32 3.35 18.68
CA ARG A 39 13.38 4.73 18.17
C ARG A 39 12.27 5.58 18.78
N GLN A 40 11.03 5.10 18.79
CA GLN A 40 9.90 5.85 19.34
C GLN A 40 10.02 6.14 20.85
N ARG A 41 10.86 5.39 21.57
CA ARG A 41 11.11 5.53 23.01
C ARG A 41 12.27 6.45 23.36
N VAL A 42 13.08 6.88 22.39
CA VAL A 42 14.14 7.86 22.64
C VAL A 42 13.57 9.30 22.63
N PRO A 43 14.24 10.27 23.28
CA PRO A 43 13.92 11.69 23.17
C PRO A 43 13.84 12.16 21.72
N GLU A 44 12.96 13.11 21.43
CA GLU A 44 12.66 13.58 20.07
C GLU A 44 13.91 14.01 19.29
N ALA A 45 14.81 14.77 19.92
CA ALA A 45 16.08 15.19 19.31
C ALA A 45 16.97 14.01 18.87
N MET A 46 16.89 12.86 19.55
CA MET A 46 17.63 11.65 19.16
C MET A 46 16.86 10.78 18.17
N ARG A 47 15.55 10.96 17.98
CA ARG A 47 14.75 10.10 17.08
C ARG A 47 15.19 10.26 15.64
N GLU A 48 15.44 11.50 15.23
CA GLU A 48 15.83 11.85 13.87
C GLU A 48 17.20 11.26 13.50
N GLU A 49 18.12 11.17 14.45
CA GLU A 49 19.45 10.61 14.23
C GLU A 49 19.47 9.06 14.12
N VAL A 50 18.41 8.39 14.57
CA VAL A 50 18.32 6.92 14.55
C VAL A 50 17.74 6.42 13.23
N ILE A 51 18.63 6.17 12.28
CA ILE A 51 18.30 5.65 10.94
C ILE A 51 17.97 4.14 11.00
N PRO A 52 16.97 3.66 10.23
CA PRO A 52 16.68 2.24 10.08
C PRO A 52 17.92 1.43 9.67
N LYS A 53 18.00 0.20 10.17
CA LYS A 53 19.03 -0.76 9.76
C LYS A 53 18.47 -1.60 8.62
N ASN A 54 18.66 -1.13 7.39
CA ASN A 54 18.18 -1.82 6.20
C ASN A 54 18.86 -3.19 6.03
N ILE A 55 18.18 -4.08 5.31
CA ILE A 55 18.51 -5.50 5.25
C ILE A 55 18.78 -5.91 3.81
N LEU A 56 19.83 -6.71 3.58
CA LEU A 56 20.08 -7.44 2.36
C LEU A 56 19.88 -8.94 2.61
N MET A 57 18.86 -9.52 1.98
CA MET A 57 18.57 -10.95 1.98
C MET A 57 19.21 -11.62 0.77
N ILE A 58 20.01 -12.65 1.01
CA ILE A 58 20.74 -13.41 -0.02
C ILE A 58 20.22 -14.84 -0.01
N GLY A 59 19.80 -15.38 -1.14
CA GLY A 59 19.40 -16.79 -1.21
C GLY A 59 18.64 -17.15 -2.48
N PRO A 60 18.42 -18.45 -2.78
CA PRO A 60 17.77 -18.89 -4.00
C PRO A 60 16.30 -18.46 -4.08
N THR A 61 15.70 -18.50 -5.26
CA THR A 61 14.25 -18.26 -5.40
C THR A 61 13.46 -19.30 -4.60
N GLY A 62 12.32 -18.90 -4.04
CA GLY A 62 11.45 -19.80 -3.29
C GLY A 62 11.84 -20.06 -1.81
N CYS A 63 12.99 -19.62 -1.32
CA CYS A 63 13.39 -19.84 0.09
C CYS A 63 12.66 -18.97 1.13
N GLY A 64 11.68 -18.16 0.71
CA GLY A 64 10.82 -17.39 1.62
C GLY A 64 11.21 -15.93 1.88
N LYS A 65 12.20 -15.36 1.18
CA LYS A 65 12.62 -13.93 1.31
C LYS A 65 11.45 -12.95 1.33
N THR A 66 10.60 -12.99 0.30
CA THR A 66 9.44 -12.09 0.19
C THR A 66 8.40 -12.38 1.27
N GLU A 67 8.22 -13.65 1.67
CA GLU A 67 7.22 -14.03 2.66
C GLU A 67 7.60 -13.55 4.06
N ILE A 68 8.89 -13.61 4.43
CA ILE A 68 9.39 -13.03 5.68
C ILE A 68 9.08 -11.53 5.73
N ALA A 69 9.41 -10.77 4.69
CA ALA A 69 9.17 -9.33 4.65
C ALA A 69 7.67 -8.99 4.68
N ARG A 70 6.84 -9.73 3.92
CA ARG A 70 5.38 -9.56 3.90
C ARG A 70 4.75 -9.84 5.26
N ARG A 71 5.17 -10.92 5.93
CA ARG A 71 4.66 -11.29 7.26
C ARG A 71 5.10 -10.31 8.33
N LEU A 72 6.34 -9.84 8.27
CA LEU A 72 6.85 -8.78 9.12
C LEU A 72 5.97 -7.52 9.02
N ALA A 73 5.66 -7.08 7.80
CA ALA A 73 4.83 -5.90 7.61
C ALA A 73 3.41 -6.07 8.14
N LYS A 74 2.80 -7.25 7.90
CA LYS A 74 1.48 -7.57 8.45
C LYS A 74 1.48 -7.57 9.98
N LEU A 75 2.51 -8.15 10.60
CA LEU A 75 2.67 -8.18 12.06
C LEU A 75 2.87 -6.77 12.64
N ALA A 76 3.64 -5.93 11.94
CA ALA A 76 3.92 -4.55 12.32
C ALA A 76 2.78 -3.57 11.99
N GLN A 77 1.70 -4.03 11.35
CA GLN A 77 0.66 -3.19 10.75
C GLN A 77 1.26 -2.06 9.89
N ALA A 78 2.28 -2.38 9.10
CA ALA A 78 3.04 -1.46 8.29
C ALA A 78 2.57 -1.48 6.82
N PRO A 79 2.60 -0.34 6.10
CA PRO A 79 2.42 -0.35 4.65
C PRO A 79 3.61 -1.05 4.01
N PHE A 80 3.33 -1.96 3.08
CA PHE A 80 4.33 -2.81 2.43
C PHE A 80 4.24 -2.68 0.92
N LEU A 81 5.37 -2.36 0.29
CA LEU A 81 5.47 -2.32 -1.16
C LEU A 81 6.57 -3.27 -1.65
N LYS A 82 6.22 -4.17 -2.56
CA LYS A 82 7.19 -4.98 -3.32
C LYS A 82 7.46 -4.32 -4.67
N VAL A 83 8.73 -4.09 -4.98
CA VAL A 83 9.19 -3.67 -6.31
C VAL A 83 10.31 -4.58 -6.80
N GLU A 84 10.47 -4.67 -8.11
CA GLU A 84 11.58 -5.39 -8.76
C GLU A 84 12.59 -4.35 -9.24
N ALA A 85 13.87 -4.54 -8.92
CA ALA A 85 14.93 -3.58 -9.26
C ALA A 85 15.10 -3.39 -10.77
N THR A 86 14.84 -4.45 -11.55
CA THR A 86 14.94 -4.46 -13.02
C THR A 86 13.95 -3.52 -13.69
N LYS A 87 12.83 -3.18 -13.05
CA LYS A 87 11.82 -2.25 -13.58
C LYS A 87 12.35 -0.84 -13.86
N PHE A 88 13.47 -0.47 -13.24
CA PHE A 88 14.09 0.85 -13.42
C PHE A 88 15.23 0.83 -14.46
N THR A 89 15.62 -0.34 -14.99
CA THR A 89 16.71 -0.48 -15.97
C THR A 89 16.28 -0.34 -17.43
N GLU A 90 14.97 -0.37 -17.71
CA GLU A 90 14.47 -0.39 -19.08
C GLU A 90 14.39 1.02 -19.67
N VAL A 91 15.12 1.25 -20.77
CA VAL A 91 15.21 2.49 -21.58
C VAL A 91 13.85 2.92 -22.20
N GLY A 92 12.75 2.25 -21.86
CA GLY A 92 11.46 2.36 -22.54
C GLY A 92 10.27 2.86 -21.73
N TYR A 93 10.43 3.26 -20.46
CA TYR A 93 9.29 3.79 -19.68
C TYR A 93 9.51 5.26 -19.31
N VAL A 94 9.13 6.16 -20.22
CA VAL A 94 8.89 7.57 -19.92
C VAL A 94 7.89 7.63 -18.76
N GLY A 95 8.36 7.91 -17.54
CA GLY A 95 7.49 8.25 -16.39
C GLY A 95 7.52 7.35 -15.16
N ARG A 96 8.37 6.31 -15.05
CA ARG A 96 8.59 5.59 -13.77
C ARG A 96 9.98 5.86 -13.20
N ASP A 97 10.06 7.03 -12.61
CA ASP A 97 11.12 7.44 -11.69
C ASP A 97 11.14 6.53 -10.44
N VAL A 98 12.31 6.33 -9.84
CA VAL A 98 12.52 5.57 -8.60
C VAL A 98 11.67 6.15 -7.45
N ASP A 99 11.40 7.45 -7.47
CA ASP A 99 10.43 8.12 -6.58
C ASP A 99 9.03 7.51 -6.57
N SER A 100 8.63 6.81 -7.66
CA SER A 100 7.34 6.12 -7.72
C SER A 100 7.16 5.09 -6.60
N ILE A 101 8.26 4.52 -6.09
CA ILE A 101 8.27 3.63 -4.91
C ILE A 101 7.56 4.30 -3.72
N MET A 102 7.88 5.56 -3.46
CA MET A 102 7.29 6.27 -2.31
C MET A 102 5.85 6.69 -2.57
N ARG A 103 5.52 7.06 -3.81
CA ARG A 103 4.13 7.39 -4.21
C ARG A 103 3.23 6.16 -4.01
N ASP A 104 3.66 5.00 -4.48
CA ASP A 104 2.93 3.74 -4.36
C ASP A 104 2.83 3.28 -2.89
N LEU A 105 3.88 3.48 -2.09
CA LEU A 105 3.86 3.15 -0.66
C LEU A 105 2.83 3.98 0.12
N VAL A 106 2.69 5.26 -0.21
CA VAL A 106 1.66 6.14 0.40
C VAL A 106 0.26 5.72 -0.03
N ASP A 107 0.07 5.33 -1.29
CA ASP A 107 -1.19 4.76 -1.77
C ASP A 107 -1.57 3.47 -0.99
N VAL A 108 -0.60 2.58 -0.74
CA VAL A 108 -0.80 1.39 0.11
C VAL A 108 -1.17 1.79 1.54
N SER A 109 -0.48 2.78 2.11
CA SER A 109 -0.76 3.30 3.46
C SER A 109 -2.18 3.86 3.59
N LEU A 110 -2.61 4.67 2.62
CA LEU A 110 -3.93 5.29 2.60
C LEU A 110 -5.04 4.24 2.51
N ASN A 111 -4.88 3.23 1.66
CA ASN A 111 -5.84 2.14 1.54
C ASN A 111 -5.95 1.34 2.85
N MET A 112 -4.82 1.06 3.48
CA MET A 112 -4.79 0.36 4.77
C MET A 112 -5.49 1.16 5.88
N LEU A 113 -5.24 2.46 5.98
CA LEU A 113 -5.90 3.32 6.98
C LEU A 113 -7.39 3.48 6.71
N ARG A 114 -7.79 3.67 5.45
CA ARG A 114 -9.20 3.74 5.06
C ARG A 114 -9.94 2.47 5.46
N GLU A 115 -9.38 1.29 5.21
CA GLU A 115 -10.01 0.03 5.60
C GLU A 115 -10.17 -0.08 7.12
N ASN A 116 -9.15 0.32 7.88
CA ASN A 116 -9.23 0.33 9.35
C ASN A 116 -10.30 1.32 9.85
N SER A 117 -10.31 2.55 9.34
CA SER A 117 -11.29 3.55 9.76
C SER A 117 -12.72 3.18 9.36
N ARG A 118 -12.93 2.52 8.21
CA ARG A 118 -14.24 1.95 7.85
C ARG A 118 -14.75 0.97 8.91
N ARG A 119 -13.87 0.08 9.40
CA ARG A 119 -14.23 -0.87 10.47
C ARG A 119 -14.60 -0.17 11.77
N GLU A 120 -13.95 0.94 12.10
CA GLU A 120 -14.26 1.75 13.29
C GLU A 120 -15.64 2.42 13.21
N VAL A 121 -16.08 2.82 12.01
CA VAL A 121 -17.38 3.48 11.79
C VAL A 121 -18.50 2.52 11.35
N GLN A 122 -18.20 1.23 11.20
CA GLN A 122 -19.11 0.22 10.64
C GLN A 122 -20.50 0.24 11.31
N ALA A 123 -20.56 0.24 12.64
CA ALA A 123 -21.84 0.24 13.36
C ALA A 123 -22.69 1.50 13.09
N LYS A 124 -22.05 2.67 12.91
CA LYS A 124 -22.76 3.91 12.57
C LYS A 124 -23.20 3.90 11.11
N ALA A 125 -22.37 3.37 10.22
CA ALA A 125 -22.67 3.22 8.80
C ALA A 125 -23.85 2.25 8.57
N GLU A 126 -23.89 1.13 9.29
CA GLU A 126 -24.99 0.16 9.24
C GLU A 126 -26.32 0.80 9.65
N LEU A 127 -26.34 1.58 10.75
CA LEU A 127 -27.55 2.29 11.19
C LEU A 127 -28.03 3.32 10.16
N ALA A 128 -27.10 4.07 9.55
CA ALA A 128 -27.44 5.06 8.52
C ALA A 128 -27.95 4.39 7.23
N ALA A 129 -27.31 3.30 6.81
CA ALA A 129 -27.72 2.50 5.66
C ALA A 129 -29.10 1.86 5.89
N GLU A 130 -29.36 1.34 7.09
CA GLU A 130 -30.65 0.79 7.49
C GLU A 130 -31.77 1.84 7.39
N GLU A 131 -31.53 3.08 7.83
CA GLU A 131 -32.52 4.15 7.70
C GLU A 131 -32.82 4.52 6.23
N ARG A 132 -31.81 4.52 5.35
CA ARG A 132 -32.00 4.73 3.90
C ARG A 132 -32.80 3.60 3.27
N LEU A 133 -32.49 2.35 3.61
CA LEU A 133 -33.24 1.18 3.14
C LEU A 133 -34.70 1.21 3.58
N ILE A 134 -34.97 1.51 4.86
CA ILE A 134 -36.33 1.62 5.37
C ILE A 134 -37.08 2.69 4.59
N THR A 135 -36.46 3.86 4.40
CA THR A 135 -37.08 4.97 3.65
C THR A 135 -37.41 4.56 2.21
N ALA A 136 -36.53 3.80 1.54
CA ALA A 136 -36.81 3.25 0.20
C ALA A 136 -37.95 2.21 0.21
N LEU A 137 -38.09 1.43 1.28
CA LEU A 137 -39.12 0.37 1.39
C LEU A 137 -40.52 0.89 1.74
N VAL A 138 -40.62 1.92 2.59
CA VAL A 138 -41.91 2.43 3.09
C VAL A 138 -42.28 3.83 2.60
N GLY A 139 -41.33 4.55 1.98
CA GLY A 139 -41.49 5.94 1.57
C GLY A 139 -41.20 6.94 2.70
N GLU A 140 -40.93 8.20 2.33
CA GLU A 140 -40.57 9.27 3.28
C GLU A 140 -41.70 9.62 4.26
N GLY A 141 -42.97 9.47 3.86
CA GLY A 141 -44.15 9.83 4.66
C GLY A 141 -44.66 8.74 5.62
N ALA A 142 -43.95 7.62 5.77
CA ALA A 142 -44.42 6.50 6.60
C ALA A 142 -44.41 6.83 8.10
N SER A 143 -45.44 6.38 8.83
CA SER A 143 -45.53 6.55 10.29
C SER A 143 -44.39 5.84 11.05
N ALA A 144 -44.07 6.33 12.24
CA ALA A 144 -43.03 5.75 13.10
C ALA A 144 -43.29 4.26 13.43
N ASP A 145 -44.57 3.88 13.62
CA ASP A 145 -44.97 2.49 13.82
C ASP A 145 -44.68 1.61 12.61
N THR A 146 -44.97 2.12 11.41
CA THR A 146 -44.70 1.42 10.14
C THR A 146 -43.20 1.22 9.95
N ARG A 147 -42.40 2.28 10.14
CA ARG A 147 -40.93 2.21 10.07
C ARG A 147 -40.36 1.20 11.07
N SER A 148 -40.88 1.17 12.30
CA SER A 148 -40.43 0.25 13.35
C SER A 148 -40.74 -1.22 13.03
N LYS A 149 -41.91 -1.52 12.45
CA LYS A 149 -42.26 -2.86 11.99
C LYS A 149 -41.36 -3.31 10.85
N PHE A 150 -41.20 -2.46 9.84
CA PHE A 150 -40.33 -2.77 8.69
C PHE A 150 -38.86 -2.91 9.08
N ARG A 151 -38.39 -2.15 10.07
CA ARG A 151 -37.04 -2.31 10.64
C ARG A 151 -36.82 -3.72 11.18
N ARG A 152 -37.78 -4.24 11.95
CA ARG A 152 -37.71 -5.62 12.48
C ARG A 152 -37.68 -6.65 11.35
N MET A 153 -38.58 -6.52 10.38
CA MET A 153 -38.64 -7.43 9.22
C MET A 153 -37.36 -7.39 8.37
N LEU A 154 -36.77 -6.20 8.20
CA LEU A 154 -35.50 -6.01 7.49
C LEU A 154 -34.34 -6.70 8.21
N ARG A 155 -34.27 -6.57 9.55
CA ARG A 155 -33.26 -7.27 10.39
C ARG A 155 -33.46 -8.78 10.40
N ASN A 156 -34.69 -9.25 10.26
CA ASN A 156 -35.02 -10.67 10.15
C ASN A 156 -34.70 -11.26 8.75
N GLY A 157 -34.26 -10.45 7.79
CA GLY A 157 -33.95 -10.90 6.44
C GLY A 157 -35.19 -11.16 5.56
N GLU A 158 -36.35 -10.62 5.92
CA GLU A 158 -37.61 -10.91 5.21
C GLU A 158 -37.69 -10.23 3.83
N PHE A 159 -36.80 -9.28 3.53
CA PHE A 159 -36.82 -8.48 2.31
C PHE A 159 -35.63 -8.66 1.37
N GLU A 160 -34.68 -9.56 1.67
CA GLU A 160 -33.39 -9.63 0.93
C GLU A 160 -33.54 -9.72 -0.60
N GLN A 161 -34.50 -10.52 -1.06
CA GLN A 161 -34.78 -10.76 -2.48
C GLN A 161 -35.69 -9.71 -3.13
N LYS A 162 -36.26 -8.79 -2.33
CA LYS A 162 -37.14 -7.75 -2.85
C LYS A 162 -36.31 -6.75 -3.65
N GLU A 163 -36.79 -6.38 -4.83
CA GLU A 163 -36.18 -5.31 -5.62
C GLU A 163 -36.68 -3.95 -5.15
N ILE A 164 -35.75 -3.00 -5.03
CA ILE A 164 -36.00 -1.61 -4.68
C ILE A 164 -35.26 -0.69 -5.64
N ASP A 165 -35.83 0.49 -5.87
CA ASP A 165 -35.13 1.57 -6.54
C ASP A 165 -34.45 2.43 -5.48
N ILE A 166 -33.12 2.53 -5.54
CA ILE A 166 -32.34 3.29 -4.58
C ILE A 166 -31.20 4.05 -5.24
N ALA A 167 -30.97 5.27 -4.76
CA ALA A 167 -29.83 6.07 -5.17
C ALA A 167 -28.58 5.59 -4.42
N VAL A 168 -27.61 5.09 -5.16
CA VAL A 168 -26.29 4.71 -4.65
C VAL A 168 -25.19 5.34 -5.49
N SER A 169 -24.08 5.70 -4.84
CA SER A 169 -22.85 6.16 -5.50
C SER A 169 -21.91 4.98 -5.71
N GLU A 170 -21.57 4.66 -6.95
CA GLU A 170 -20.61 3.59 -7.23
C GLU A 170 -19.17 4.01 -6.90
N PRO A 171 -18.39 3.18 -6.18
CA PRO A 171 -16.95 3.28 -6.21
C PRO A 171 -16.49 2.88 -7.61
N SER A 172 -15.51 3.61 -8.16
CA SER A 172 -14.97 3.39 -9.51
C SER A 172 -14.52 1.95 -9.75
N GLY A 173 -15.40 1.11 -10.29
CA GLY A 173 -15.01 -0.04 -11.10
C GLY A 173 -14.47 0.52 -12.41
N GLY A 174 -13.19 0.29 -12.71
CA GLY A 174 -12.57 0.74 -13.95
C GLY A 174 -13.36 0.23 -15.14
N LEU A 175 -14.13 1.12 -15.77
CA LEU A 175 -14.54 0.92 -17.15
C LEU A 175 -13.26 1.05 -17.98
N PRO A 176 -12.88 0.04 -18.79
CA PRO A 176 -11.82 0.22 -19.77
C PRO A 176 -12.30 1.36 -20.66
N ILE A 177 -11.51 2.42 -20.74
CA ILE A 177 -11.71 3.47 -21.74
C ILE A 177 -11.62 2.77 -23.08
N GLY A 178 -12.77 2.50 -23.69
CA GLY A 178 -12.86 2.16 -25.10
C GLY A 178 -12.31 3.36 -25.85
N GLN A 179 -11.09 3.20 -26.40
CA GLN A 179 -10.57 4.02 -27.47
C GLN A 179 -11.57 3.95 -28.62
N LEU A 180 -12.45 4.95 -28.68
CA LEU A 180 -13.26 5.21 -29.86
C LEU A 180 -12.38 6.05 -30.79
N ASP A 181 -11.61 5.35 -31.63
CA ASP A 181 -10.77 5.96 -32.66
C ASP A 181 -11.67 6.68 -33.69
N ILE A 182 -11.67 8.01 -33.65
CA ILE A 182 -12.28 8.86 -34.68
C ILE A 182 -11.24 9.05 -35.79
N PRO A 183 -11.53 8.64 -37.04
CA PRO A 183 -10.61 8.78 -38.16
C PRO A 183 -10.30 10.27 -38.44
N GLY A 184 -9.01 10.65 -38.37
CA GLY A 184 -8.53 11.97 -38.78
C GLY A 184 -7.99 12.89 -37.67
N MET A 185 -7.91 12.45 -36.42
CA MET A 185 -7.23 13.19 -35.33
C MET A 185 -5.96 12.49 -34.84
N PRO A 186 -4.89 13.24 -34.50
CA PRO A 186 -3.67 12.69 -33.92
C PRO A 186 -3.96 12.04 -32.55
N PRO A 187 -3.37 10.86 -32.26
CA PRO A 187 -3.61 10.17 -30.99
C PRO A 187 -3.00 10.94 -29.82
N GLY A 188 -3.80 11.18 -28.77
CA GLY A 188 -3.26 11.51 -27.44
C GLY A 188 -3.62 12.87 -26.81
N GLN A 189 -4.61 13.63 -27.30
CA GLN A 189 -4.95 14.94 -26.70
C GLN A 189 -6.42 15.16 -26.34
N VAL A 190 -7.16 14.11 -25.98
CA VAL A 190 -8.47 14.29 -25.34
C VAL A 190 -8.36 13.86 -23.88
N ILE A 191 -7.68 14.69 -23.06
CA ILE A 191 -7.85 14.60 -21.61
C ILE A 191 -9.27 15.07 -21.34
N ASN A 192 -10.15 14.12 -21.04
CA ASN A 192 -11.56 14.35 -20.77
C ASN A 192 -11.69 15.09 -19.43
N LEU A 193 -11.54 16.43 -19.45
CA LEU A 193 -11.51 17.31 -18.28
C LEU A 193 -12.75 17.12 -17.37
N GLY A 194 -13.88 16.72 -17.98
CA GLY A 194 -15.11 16.37 -17.25
C GLY A 194 -15.03 15.09 -16.41
N GLU A 195 -14.19 14.12 -16.76
CA GLU A 195 -13.99 12.91 -15.95
C GLU A 195 -12.97 13.12 -14.83
N MET A 196 -11.95 13.94 -15.07
CA MET A 196 -11.00 14.35 -14.04
C MET A 196 -11.69 15.20 -12.94
N MET A 197 -12.65 16.04 -13.32
CA MET A 197 -13.47 16.82 -12.37
C MET A 197 -14.47 15.93 -11.60
N LYS A 198 -15.04 14.90 -12.23
CA LYS A 198 -15.90 13.89 -11.56
C LYS A 198 -15.13 13.01 -10.57
N GLY A 199 -13.84 12.79 -10.81
CA GLY A 199 -12.95 12.10 -9.86
C GLY A 199 -12.69 12.89 -8.57
N MET A 200 -12.80 14.22 -8.62
CA MET A 200 -12.54 15.11 -7.48
C MET A 200 -13.78 15.40 -6.61
N PHE A 201 -14.99 15.34 -7.19
CA PHE A 201 -16.25 15.63 -6.47
C PHE A 201 -17.10 14.40 -6.11
N GLY A 202 -16.62 13.19 -6.44
CA GLY A 202 -17.45 11.99 -6.37
C GLY A 202 -18.54 11.99 -7.45
N ARG A 203 -18.93 10.81 -7.93
CA ARG A 203 -20.06 10.72 -8.86
C ARG A 203 -21.37 10.95 -8.09
N PRO A 204 -22.31 11.73 -8.65
CA PRO A 204 -23.64 11.88 -8.05
C PRO A 204 -24.33 10.53 -7.96
N ALA A 205 -25.06 10.30 -6.86
CA ALA A 205 -25.80 9.07 -6.64
C ALA A 205 -26.79 8.86 -7.80
N GLN A 206 -26.80 7.66 -8.37
CA GLN A 206 -27.69 7.29 -9.48
C GLN A 206 -28.77 6.36 -8.96
N GLN A 207 -30.02 6.65 -9.35
CA GLN A 207 -31.15 5.75 -9.08
C GLN A 207 -30.97 4.45 -9.84
N ARG A 208 -30.98 3.33 -9.11
CA ARG A 208 -30.87 1.99 -9.69
C ARG A 208 -31.79 1.02 -8.99
N ARG A 209 -32.31 0.09 -9.78
CA ARG A 209 -33.07 -1.05 -9.30
C ARG A 209 -32.10 -2.16 -8.89
N MET A 210 -32.20 -2.63 -7.66
CA MET A 210 -31.40 -3.74 -7.14
C MET A 210 -32.10 -4.43 -5.97
N THR A 211 -31.60 -5.61 -5.57
CA THR A 211 -32.12 -6.31 -4.39
C THR A 211 -31.78 -5.55 -3.10
N VAL A 212 -32.60 -5.72 -2.06
CA VAL A 212 -32.32 -5.16 -0.72
C VAL A 212 -30.96 -5.62 -0.20
N GLU A 213 -30.57 -6.87 -0.45
CA GLU A 213 -29.25 -7.38 -0.05
C GLU A 213 -28.10 -6.57 -0.71
N ALA A 214 -28.19 -6.36 -2.03
CA ALA A 214 -27.19 -5.60 -2.77
C ALA A 214 -27.18 -4.13 -2.34
N ALA A 215 -28.36 -3.53 -2.18
CA ALA A 215 -28.53 -2.17 -1.70
C ALA A 215 -27.93 -1.98 -0.30
N ARG A 216 -28.13 -2.94 0.61
CA ARG A 216 -27.54 -2.90 1.96
C ARG A 216 -26.03 -2.79 1.90
N ARG A 217 -25.37 -3.71 1.19
CA ARG A 217 -23.90 -3.71 1.08
C ARG A 217 -23.36 -2.43 0.42
N ALA A 218 -24.06 -1.91 -0.59
CA ALA A 218 -23.68 -0.68 -1.26
C ALA A 218 -23.81 0.55 -0.35
N LEU A 219 -24.94 0.67 0.35
CA LEU A 219 -25.21 1.78 1.27
C LEU A 219 -24.31 1.75 2.49
N GLU A 220 -24.06 0.58 3.09
CA GLU A 220 -23.13 0.46 4.22
C GLU A 220 -21.74 0.99 3.85
N ARG A 221 -21.26 0.65 2.65
CA ARG A 221 -19.99 1.15 2.15
C ARG A 221 -20.01 2.66 1.90
N GLU A 222 -21.06 3.18 1.28
CA GLU A 222 -21.23 4.61 1.00
C GLU A 222 -21.29 5.45 2.28
N GLU A 223 -22.09 5.02 3.26
CA GLU A 223 -22.20 5.69 4.55
C GLU A 223 -20.90 5.58 5.36
N ALA A 224 -20.21 4.42 5.29
CA ALA A 224 -18.90 4.29 5.91
C ALA A 224 -17.91 5.29 5.32
N ASP A 225 -17.84 5.42 3.99
CA ASP A 225 -16.95 6.37 3.30
C ASP A 225 -17.30 7.84 3.62
N ARG A 226 -18.58 8.15 3.74
CA ARG A 226 -19.07 9.48 4.10
C ARG A 226 -18.67 9.89 5.52
N LEU A 227 -18.58 8.93 6.43
CA LEU A 227 -18.18 9.16 7.82
C LEU A 227 -16.67 9.37 8.00
N LEU A 228 -15.87 9.17 6.96
CA LEU A 228 -14.41 9.33 7.04
C LEU A 228 -13.98 10.78 6.81
N ASP A 229 -13.02 11.22 7.61
CA ASP A 229 -12.28 12.47 7.38
C ASP A 229 -11.12 12.20 6.40
N ASN A 230 -11.32 12.53 5.13
CA ASN A 230 -10.33 12.27 4.07
C ASN A 230 -9.05 13.10 4.22
N ASP A 231 -9.14 14.32 4.75
CA ASP A 231 -7.97 15.19 4.92
C ASP A 231 -7.08 14.66 6.04
N ARG A 232 -7.70 14.27 7.16
CA ARG A 232 -7.00 13.61 8.27
C ARG A 232 -6.41 12.27 7.83
N LEU A 233 -7.18 11.45 7.11
CA LEU A 233 -6.68 10.17 6.60
C LEU A 233 -5.48 10.33 5.68
N THR A 234 -5.46 11.36 4.84
CA THR A 234 -4.34 11.64 3.94
C THR A 234 -3.08 12.02 4.74
N LYS A 235 -3.21 12.89 5.74
CA LYS A 235 -2.11 13.26 6.65
C LYS A 235 -1.59 12.05 7.43
N ASP A 236 -2.50 11.27 8.00
CA ASP A 236 -2.17 10.07 8.76
C ASP A 236 -1.49 9.02 7.85
N ALA A 237 -1.91 8.90 6.59
CA ALA A 237 -1.34 7.97 5.62
C ALA A 237 0.11 8.33 5.25
N VAL A 238 0.40 9.61 5.04
CA VAL A 238 1.76 10.11 4.81
C VAL A 238 2.63 9.81 6.03
N ALA A 239 2.22 10.24 7.22
CA ALA A 239 2.97 10.00 8.45
C ALA A 239 3.20 8.50 8.72
N HIS A 240 2.21 7.67 8.38
CA HIS A 240 2.29 6.22 8.50
C HIS A 240 3.27 5.61 7.49
N ALA A 241 3.30 6.08 6.24
CA ALA A 241 4.29 5.65 5.26
C ALA A 241 5.72 6.04 5.68
N GLU A 242 5.94 7.27 6.15
CA GLU A 242 7.25 7.77 6.60
C GLU A 242 7.80 6.98 7.79
N ASN A 243 6.97 6.77 8.81
CA ASN A 243 7.43 6.21 10.07
C ASN A 243 7.38 4.70 10.11
N ASN A 244 6.44 4.11 9.37
CA ASN A 244 6.12 2.71 9.45
C ASN A 244 6.31 1.94 8.13
N GLY A 245 6.63 2.59 7.02
CA GLY A 245 6.77 1.97 5.72
C GLY A 245 7.87 0.91 5.64
N ILE A 246 7.58 -0.14 4.86
CA ILE A 246 8.53 -1.19 4.50
C ILE A 246 8.53 -1.34 2.97
N VAL A 247 9.69 -1.13 2.36
CA VAL A 247 9.90 -1.32 0.93
C VAL A 247 10.77 -2.57 0.72
N PHE A 248 10.26 -3.51 -0.06
CA PHE A 248 10.98 -4.72 -0.47
C PHE A 248 11.44 -4.57 -1.93
N ILE A 249 12.76 -4.47 -2.13
CA ILE A 249 13.39 -4.38 -3.44
C ILE A 249 13.89 -5.77 -3.82
N ASP A 250 13.16 -6.44 -4.71
CA ASP A 250 13.51 -7.77 -5.19
C ASP A 250 14.49 -7.69 -6.37
N GLU A 251 15.25 -8.77 -6.56
CA GLU A 251 16.23 -8.92 -7.65
C GLU A 251 17.28 -7.81 -7.75
N ILE A 252 17.76 -7.29 -6.60
CA ILE A 252 18.79 -6.25 -6.57
C ILE A 252 20.12 -6.74 -7.18
N ASP A 253 20.37 -8.05 -7.19
CA ASP A 253 21.54 -8.65 -7.83
C ASP A 253 21.55 -8.48 -9.35
N LYS A 254 20.39 -8.19 -9.98
CA LYS A 254 20.29 -7.97 -11.43
C LYS A 254 20.75 -6.59 -11.87
N ILE A 255 20.83 -5.64 -10.94
CA ILE A 255 21.33 -4.28 -11.19
C ILE A 255 22.79 -4.09 -10.77
N CYS A 256 23.47 -5.15 -10.31
CA CYS A 256 24.93 -5.14 -10.15
C CYS A 256 25.63 -4.99 -11.50
N ALA A 257 26.79 -4.32 -11.51
CA ALA A 257 27.67 -4.31 -12.66
C ALA A 257 28.15 -5.74 -12.93
N ARG A 258 28.10 -6.19 -14.19
CA ARG A 258 28.67 -7.50 -14.53
C ARG A 258 30.16 -7.33 -14.76
N THR A 259 30.98 -7.89 -13.88
CA THR A 259 32.41 -8.06 -14.15
C THR A 259 32.59 -9.17 -15.18
N THR A 260 32.36 -8.88 -16.46
CA THR A 260 32.90 -9.69 -17.56
C THR A 260 34.27 -9.14 -17.96
N GLU A 261 35.24 -10.02 -18.20
CA GLU A 261 36.65 -9.74 -18.54
C GLU A 261 36.88 -8.98 -19.87
N GLY A 262 35.88 -8.25 -20.39
CA GLY A 262 35.92 -7.57 -21.68
C GLY A 262 35.14 -6.26 -21.69
N GLY A 263 35.62 -5.27 -20.94
CA GLY A 263 35.26 -3.85 -21.07
C GLY A 263 33.82 -3.45 -20.67
N PHE A 264 33.66 -2.16 -20.32
CA PHE A 264 32.36 -1.52 -20.07
C PHE A 264 31.45 -1.66 -21.30
N ARG A 265 30.33 -2.41 -21.19
CA ARG A 265 29.27 -2.38 -22.19
C ARG A 265 28.22 -1.34 -21.78
N GLY A 266 27.60 -0.66 -22.75
CA GLY A 266 26.65 0.43 -22.49
C GLY A 266 25.44 0.07 -21.60
N GLY A 267 25.13 -1.22 -21.42
CA GLY A 267 24.11 -1.70 -20.47
C GLY A 267 24.52 -1.63 -18.99
N ASP A 268 25.83 -1.59 -18.68
CA ASP A 268 26.32 -1.52 -17.30
C ASP A 268 26.10 -0.13 -16.68
N VAL A 269 26.19 0.93 -17.50
CA VAL A 269 25.91 2.32 -17.09
C VAL A 269 24.45 2.49 -16.64
N SER A 270 23.51 1.83 -17.31
CA SER A 270 22.09 1.89 -16.95
C SER A 270 21.79 1.16 -15.64
N ARG A 271 22.48 0.05 -15.35
CA ARG A 271 22.28 -0.72 -14.10
C ARG A 271 22.87 -0.02 -12.88
N GLU A 272 24.08 0.54 -13.01
CA GLU A 272 24.64 1.41 -11.96
C GLU A 272 23.80 2.68 -11.77
N GLY A 273 23.23 3.23 -12.85
CA GLY A 273 22.30 4.36 -12.79
C GLY A 273 21.14 4.09 -11.83
N VAL A 274 20.49 2.92 -11.93
CA VAL A 274 19.42 2.53 -11.02
C VAL A 274 19.88 2.46 -9.56
N GLN A 275 21.08 1.95 -9.29
CA GLN A 275 21.62 1.94 -7.93
C GLN A 275 21.82 3.37 -7.40
N ARG A 276 22.32 4.29 -8.24
CA ARG A 276 22.48 5.71 -7.89
C ARG A 276 21.14 6.40 -7.64
N ASP A 277 20.12 6.07 -8.43
CA ASP A 277 18.78 6.65 -8.28
C ASP A 277 18.07 6.10 -7.03
N LEU A 278 18.37 4.86 -6.61
CA LEU A 278 17.87 4.27 -5.35
C LEU A 278 18.53 4.84 -4.10
N LEU A 279 19.78 5.32 -4.20
CA LEU A 279 20.53 5.82 -3.04
C LEU A 279 19.78 6.92 -2.28
N PRO A 280 19.34 8.04 -2.90
CA PRO A 280 18.60 9.10 -2.20
C PRO A 280 17.40 8.59 -1.40
N LEU A 281 16.65 7.62 -1.92
CA LEU A 281 15.52 7.04 -1.20
C LEU A 281 15.96 6.30 0.08
N ILE A 282 17.06 5.55 0.01
CA ILE A 282 17.56 4.74 1.13
C ILE A 282 18.31 5.63 2.15
N GLU A 283 18.96 6.70 1.70
CA GLU A 283 19.69 7.64 2.56
C GLU A 283 18.77 8.58 3.32
N GLY A 284 17.62 8.93 2.73
CA GLY A 284 16.71 9.95 3.24
C GLY A 284 16.59 11.09 2.24
N THR A 285 15.43 11.17 1.60
CA THR A 285 15.06 12.27 0.70
C THR A 285 13.59 12.63 0.88
N THR A 286 13.19 13.74 0.28
CA THR A 286 11.78 14.16 0.23
C THR A 286 11.23 13.91 -1.16
N VAL A 287 10.20 13.07 -1.26
CA VAL A 287 9.51 12.74 -2.51
C VAL A 287 8.17 13.47 -2.57
N ASN A 288 7.89 14.10 -3.71
CA ASN A 288 6.59 14.70 -3.97
C ASN A 288 5.57 13.65 -4.41
N THR A 289 4.41 13.64 -3.74
CA THR A 289 3.27 12.80 -4.07
C THR A 289 2.02 13.65 -4.28
N LYS A 290 0.96 13.07 -4.85
CA LYS A 290 -0.36 13.72 -4.96
C LYS A 290 -1.04 14.00 -3.61
N TYR A 291 -0.46 13.48 -2.51
CA TYR A 291 -0.93 13.65 -1.13
C TYR A 291 -0.07 14.61 -0.31
N GLY A 292 0.93 15.24 -0.94
CA GLY A 292 1.93 16.07 -0.27
C GLY A 292 3.33 15.44 -0.33
N THR A 293 4.25 16.06 0.40
CA THR A 293 5.64 15.61 0.50
C THR A 293 5.78 14.45 1.48
N VAL A 294 6.60 13.46 1.14
CA VAL A 294 6.87 12.30 2.00
C VAL A 294 8.38 12.14 2.17
N LYS A 295 8.83 12.02 3.41
CA LYS A 295 10.23 11.78 3.79
C LYS A 295 10.56 10.29 3.87
N THR A 296 11.73 9.89 3.40
CA THR A 296 12.12 8.46 3.35
C THR A 296 13.06 8.03 4.48
N ASP A 297 13.51 8.95 5.33
CA ASP A 297 14.54 8.79 6.37
C ASP A 297 14.30 7.62 7.33
N HIS A 298 13.03 7.23 7.50
CA HIS A 298 12.61 6.23 8.47
C HIS A 298 11.90 5.02 7.86
N VAL A 299 11.86 4.93 6.54
CA VAL A 299 11.36 3.77 5.80
C VAL A 299 12.37 2.64 5.91
N LEU A 300 11.89 1.43 6.22
CA LEU A 300 12.75 0.25 6.24
C LEU A 300 12.87 -0.34 4.84
N PHE A 301 14.09 -0.38 4.31
CA PHE A 301 14.37 -1.06 3.04
C PHE A 301 14.87 -2.49 3.30
N ILE A 302 14.28 -3.44 2.59
CA ILE A 302 14.70 -4.84 2.54
C ILE A 302 15.02 -5.16 1.08
N ALA A 303 16.30 -5.25 0.75
CA ALA A 303 16.77 -5.69 -0.55
C ALA A 303 16.92 -7.21 -0.58
N SER A 304 16.67 -7.83 -1.73
CA SER A 304 16.72 -9.27 -1.92
C SER A 304 17.38 -9.61 -3.24
N GLY A 305 18.21 -10.64 -3.26
CA GLY A 305 18.83 -11.15 -4.48
C GLY A 305 19.27 -12.61 -4.35
N ALA A 306 19.38 -13.29 -5.49
CA ALA A 306 19.90 -14.65 -5.53
C ALA A 306 21.43 -14.68 -5.51
N PHE A 307 22.07 -13.66 -6.09
CA PHE A 307 23.53 -13.51 -6.14
C PHE A 307 24.24 -14.74 -6.74
N HIS A 308 23.62 -15.35 -7.76
CA HIS A 308 24.25 -16.46 -8.51
C HIS A 308 25.30 -15.98 -9.52
N LEU A 309 25.08 -14.81 -10.12
CA LEU A 309 25.93 -14.23 -11.18
C LEU A 309 26.66 -12.95 -10.75
N ALA A 310 26.41 -12.50 -9.52
CA ALA A 310 27.00 -11.32 -8.91
C ALA A 310 27.18 -11.59 -7.41
N LYS A 311 28.06 -10.85 -6.77
CA LYS A 311 28.27 -10.87 -5.32
C LYS A 311 27.69 -9.59 -4.71
N PRO A 312 27.32 -9.61 -3.41
CA PRO A 312 26.95 -8.38 -2.70
C PRO A 312 28.03 -7.27 -2.77
N ALA A 313 29.30 -7.66 -2.93
CA ALA A 313 30.42 -6.74 -3.11
C ALA A 313 30.41 -6.00 -4.46
N ASP A 314 29.62 -6.47 -5.45
CA ASP A 314 29.50 -5.86 -6.78
C ASP A 314 28.43 -4.74 -6.82
N LEU A 315 27.74 -4.50 -5.71
CA LEU A 315 26.91 -3.30 -5.51
C LEU A 315 27.81 -2.07 -5.31
N LEU A 316 27.29 -0.88 -5.61
CA LEU A 316 28.00 0.37 -5.33
C LEU A 316 28.39 0.44 -3.83
N PRO A 317 29.62 0.87 -3.50
CA PRO A 317 30.09 0.96 -2.11
C PRO A 317 29.14 1.75 -1.19
N GLU A 318 28.55 2.81 -1.71
CA GLU A 318 27.57 3.65 -1.02
C GLU A 318 26.33 2.83 -0.65
N LEU A 319 25.80 2.04 -1.59
CA LEU A 319 24.60 1.23 -1.38
C LEU A 319 24.87 0.09 -0.40
N GLN A 320 26.07 -0.50 -0.45
CA GLN A 320 26.52 -1.48 0.53
C GLN A 320 26.55 -0.92 1.95
N GLY A 321 27.02 0.32 2.12
CA GLY A 321 27.04 1.02 3.41
C GLY A 321 25.64 1.27 3.98
N ARG A 322 24.63 1.39 3.11
CA ARG A 322 23.22 1.57 3.48
C ARG A 322 22.45 0.27 3.71
N LEU A 323 23.05 -0.89 3.44
CA LEU A 323 22.49 -2.23 3.70
C LEU A 323 23.34 -3.00 4.73
N PRO A 324 23.39 -2.53 5.99
CA PRO A 324 24.33 -3.05 6.99
C PRO A 324 23.98 -4.45 7.50
N ILE A 325 22.70 -4.84 7.50
CA ILE A 325 22.29 -6.17 7.94
C ILE A 325 22.29 -7.08 6.71
N ARG A 326 23.20 -8.05 6.68
CA ARG A 326 23.27 -9.06 5.60
C ARG A 326 22.88 -10.41 6.17
N VAL A 327 21.97 -11.10 5.49
CA VAL A 327 21.50 -12.41 5.93
C VAL A 327 21.33 -13.37 4.77
N GLU A 328 21.82 -14.58 4.96
CA GLU A 328 21.71 -15.66 3.98
C GLU A 328 20.51 -16.54 4.32
N LEU A 329 19.80 -16.98 3.28
CA LEU A 329 18.65 -17.87 3.34
C LEU A 329 18.95 -19.10 2.49
N ALA A 330 18.68 -20.28 3.04
CA ALA A 330 18.93 -21.58 2.42
C ALA A 330 17.63 -22.22 1.94
#